data_AF-A0A9P9CWZ7-F1
#
_entry.id   AF-A0A9P9CWZ7-F1
#
_cell.length_a   1.000
_cell.length_b   1.000
_cell.length_c   1.000
_cell.angle_alpha   90.00
_cell.angle_beta   90.00
_cell.angle_gamma   90.00
#
_symmetry.space_group_name_H-M   'P 1'
#
loop_
_entity.id
_entity.type
_entity.pdbx_description
1 polymer ?
#
loop_
_entity_poly.entity_id
_entity_poly.type
_entity_poly.pdbx_seq_one_letter_code
_entity_poly.pdbx_strand_id
1 'polypeptide(L)'
;METAELNGFTEWYNDDDLDYRTPELPRLGSPSPSPTNQSQPQRLALPLLQLDDWTPNLPYNEAVPTCIRYSIEWKLLLNKGRLKKLTNDTEQNLTLAPGAFWDQTLKSKLEQLLKKKTPRTKSYEPEETTIIVSVTDRTERDLSKRFDEQDIEWGVVEDQLRAWSHLLHVGKRLRIEISFICKELDTHQDVPPRILDLIYAKERESAERKRKRKTSDSEGERPIEVINPRDKAPGVYCQWHCAQINDPNWRAGFREACRITMDTCLDLRHVYADQNVDFYVAQGIKIGIARSSVGDIRSWADEVEVL
;
A
#
# COMPACT_ATOMS: atom_id res chain seq x y z
N MET A 1 31.38 25.72 73.35
CA MET A 1 31.71 25.98 74.77
C MET A 1 32.04 27.46 74.81
N GLU A 2 31.25 28.35 75.38
CA GLU A 2 30.06 28.26 76.27
C GLU A 2 29.06 29.37 75.85
N THR A 3 27.70 29.35 75.89
CA THR A 3 26.64 28.83 76.80
C THR A 3 26.74 29.32 78.25
N ALA A 4 25.80 29.99 78.91
CA ALA A 4 24.49 30.63 78.58
C ALA A 4 24.24 31.74 79.67
N GLU A 5 23.12 32.44 79.90
CA GLU A 5 21.69 32.46 79.47
C GLU A 5 21.33 33.88 78.94
N LEU A 6 20.10 34.37 78.65
CA LEU A 6 18.69 34.20 79.06
C LEU A 6 18.24 34.74 80.45
N ASN A 7 17.03 35.32 80.44
CA ASN A 7 16.18 35.88 81.53
C ASN A 7 16.23 37.42 81.78
N GLY A 8 15.09 38.11 81.85
CA GLY A 8 13.72 37.60 81.64
C GLY A 8 12.57 38.63 81.70
N PHE A 9 11.35 38.08 81.61
CA PHE A 9 10.07 38.69 82.01
C PHE A 9 10.14 39.24 83.46
N THR A 10 9.25 40.11 83.95
CA THR A 10 7.80 40.25 83.69
C THR A 10 7.31 41.64 84.10
N GLU A 11 6.25 42.16 83.48
CA GLU A 11 5.29 43.04 84.15
C GLU A 11 3.86 42.64 83.73
N TRP A 12 2.88 42.79 84.61
CA TRP A 12 1.59 42.09 84.52
C TRP A 12 0.42 42.97 84.07
N TYR A 13 -0.45 42.36 83.26
CA TYR A 13 -1.92 42.52 83.18
C TYR A 13 -2.55 43.81 83.72
N ASN A 14 -3.30 44.49 82.85
CA ASN A 14 -4.65 44.94 83.17
C ASN A 14 -5.61 44.32 82.14
N ASP A 15 -6.66 43.66 82.62
CA ASP A 15 -7.61 42.87 81.84
C ASP A 15 -9.03 43.20 82.34
N ASP A 16 -9.56 44.31 81.86
CA ASP A 16 -10.90 44.84 82.20
C ASP A 16 -11.31 45.94 81.19
N ASP A 17 -11.60 45.56 79.93
CA ASP A 17 -12.50 46.32 79.03
C ASP A 17 -12.87 45.53 77.75
N LEU A 18 -13.31 44.27 77.90
CA LEU A 18 -13.84 43.47 76.79
C LEU A 18 -15.30 43.87 76.48
N ASP A 19 -15.51 44.91 75.66
CA ASP A 19 -16.84 45.18 75.07
C ASP A 19 -17.22 44.07 74.08
N TYR A 20 -18.13 43.20 74.51
CA TYR A 20 -18.65 42.09 73.71
C TYR A 20 -19.66 42.50 72.62
N ARG A 21 -19.80 43.80 72.30
CA ARG A 21 -20.59 44.27 71.16
C ARG A 21 -19.79 44.25 69.86
N THR A 22 -20.34 43.59 68.83
CA THR A 22 -19.86 43.72 67.46
C THR A 22 -20.03 45.17 66.99
N PRO A 23 -18.95 45.87 66.57
CA PRO A 23 -19.09 47.20 65.97
C PRO A 23 -19.72 47.09 64.58
N GLU A 24 -20.76 47.87 64.29
CA GLU A 24 -21.23 48.03 62.91
C GLU A 24 -20.21 48.85 62.11
N LEU A 25 -19.44 48.17 61.26
CA LEU A 25 -18.48 48.81 60.37
C LEU A 25 -19.20 49.67 59.32
N PRO A 26 -18.72 50.89 59.01
CA PRO A 26 -19.17 51.65 57.85
C PRO A 26 -19.03 50.81 56.58
N ARG A 27 -20.03 50.88 55.68
CA ARG A 27 -20.03 50.18 54.40
C ARG A 27 -19.03 50.78 53.40
N LEU A 28 -17.73 50.55 53.62
CA LEU A 28 -16.75 50.59 52.54
C LEU A 28 -16.88 49.29 51.73
N GLY A 29 -17.12 49.41 50.43
CA GLY A 29 -17.23 48.27 49.54
C GLY A 29 -15.88 47.65 49.26
N SER A 30 -15.48 46.63 50.04
CA SER A 30 -14.41 45.71 49.65
C SER A 30 -14.89 44.86 48.46
N PRO A 31 -14.20 44.87 47.30
CA PRO A 31 -14.32 43.78 46.34
C PRO A 31 -13.93 42.51 47.08
N SER A 32 -14.76 41.46 47.01
CA SER A 32 -14.40 40.18 47.63
C SER A 32 -13.10 39.68 47.01
N PRO A 33 -12.12 39.23 47.81
CA PRO A 33 -11.17 38.25 47.32
C PRO A 33 -11.97 36.96 47.10
N SER A 34 -12.57 36.83 45.91
CA SER A 34 -12.97 35.53 45.38
C SER A 34 -11.82 34.57 45.63
N PRO A 35 -12.06 33.29 45.98
CA PRO A 35 -10.98 32.33 46.08
C PRO A 35 -10.30 32.30 44.72
N THR A 36 -9.11 32.93 44.63
CA THR A 36 -8.35 33.00 43.39
C THR A 36 -8.06 31.56 43.04
N ASN A 37 -8.79 31.05 42.06
CA ASN A 37 -8.62 29.70 41.57
C ASN A 37 -7.21 29.68 41.01
N GLN A 38 -6.25 29.23 41.83
CA GLN A 38 -4.89 29.03 41.41
C GLN A 38 -4.96 27.85 40.47
N SER A 39 -5.18 28.18 39.19
CA SER A 39 -5.08 27.30 38.06
C SER A 39 -3.66 26.75 38.07
N GLN A 40 -3.46 25.68 38.83
CA GLN A 40 -2.40 24.71 38.71
C GLN A 40 -2.10 24.60 37.22
N PRO A 41 -0.93 25.11 36.75
CA PRO A 41 -0.80 25.59 35.39
C PRO A 41 -1.18 24.48 34.43
N GLN A 42 -2.37 24.61 33.83
CA GLN A 42 -2.90 23.62 32.91
C GLN A 42 -1.85 23.50 31.82
N ARG A 43 -1.26 22.32 31.64
CA ARG A 43 -0.14 22.09 30.71
C ARG A 43 -0.61 22.51 29.33
N LEU A 44 -0.27 23.73 28.92
CA LEU A 44 -0.99 24.42 27.86
C LEU A 44 -0.85 23.60 26.59
N ALA A 45 -1.98 23.18 26.01
CA ALA A 45 -1.98 22.51 24.72
C ALA A 45 -1.38 23.48 23.71
N LEU A 46 -0.20 23.15 23.16
CA LEU A 46 0.54 24.10 22.35
C LEU A 46 -0.17 24.27 21.01
N PRO A 47 -0.33 25.50 20.51
CA PRO A 47 -0.92 25.72 19.20
C PRO A 47 0.00 25.13 18.11
N LEU A 48 -0.62 24.42 17.17
CA LEU A 48 -0.04 24.17 15.85
C LEU A 48 -0.50 25.32 14.96
N LEU A 49 0.45 26.12 14.47
CA LEU A 49 0.15 27.37 13.75
C LEU A 49 -0.30 27.06 12.32
N GLN A 50 -1.50 27.50 11.93
CA GLN A 50 -1.88 27.50 10.52
C GLN A 50 -1.24 28.68 9.78
N LEU A 51 -1.38 28.74 8.45
CA LEU A 51 -0.78 29.82 7.64
C LEU A 51 -1.16 31.22 8.14
N ASP A 52 -2.42 31.46 8.49
CA ASP A 52 -2.90 32.77 8.94
C ASP A 52 -2.29 33.21 10.29
N ASP A 53 -1.91 32.26 11.15
CA ASP A 53 -1.26 32.50 12.45
C ASP A 53 0.28 32.51 12.37
N TRP A 54 0.85 32.09 11.24
CA TRP A 54 2.28 31.81 11.11
C TRP A 54 3.04 32.98 10.49
N THR A 55 4.08 33.44 11.19
CA THR A 55 4.97 34.50 10.69
C THR A 55 6.37 33.92 10.39
N PRO A 56 6.96 34.15 9.20
CA PRO A 56 8.25 33.54 8.84
C PRO A 56 9.44 33.90 9.76
N ASN A 57 9.34 35.01 10.51
CA ASN A 57 10.49 35.66 11.16
C ASN A 57 10.32 35.89 12.67
N LEU A 58 9.24 35.43 13.32
CA LEU A 58 9.18 35.48 14.79
C LEU A 58 10.13 34.45 15.41
N PRO A 59 10.83 34.79 16.51
CA PRO A 59 11.76 33.89 17.17
C PRO A 59 11.00 32.88 18.06
N TYR A 60 10.26 31.95 17.46
CA TYR A 60 9.64 30.79 18.13
C TYR A 60 10.67 29.78 18.73
N ASN A 61 11.89 30.25 19.00
CA ASN A 61 13.05 29.47 19.43
C ASN A 61 13.36 29.64 20.93
N GLU A 62 12.35 30.06 21.70
CA GLU A 62 12.43 30.28 23.15
C GLU A 62 12.65 28.97 23.94
N ALA A 63 13.15 29.11 25.17
CA ALA A 63 13.45 27.98 26.06
C ALA A 63 12.19 27.29 26.62
N VAL A 64 11.04 27.99 26.61
CA VAL A 64 9.70 27.41 26.84
C VAL A 64 9.02 27.35 25.47
N PRO A 65 8.48 26.19 25.04
CA PRO A 65 7.81 26.10 23.75
C PRO A 65 6.49 26.89 23.77
N THR A 66 6.35 27.87 22.89
CA THR A 66 5.13 28.68 22.72
C THR A 66 4.16 28.11 21.67
N CYS A 67 4.65 27.19 20.83
CA CYS A 67 3.90 26.49 19.79
C CYS A 67 4.50 25.09 19.57
N ILE A 68 3.79 24.24 18.81
CA ILE A 68 4.28 22.90 18.46
C ILE A 68 5.48 23.03 17.51
N ARG A 69 6.56 22.30 17.83
CA ARG A 69 7.78 22.24 17.03
C ARG A 69 8.14 20.82 16.64
N TYR A 70 8.49 20.64 15.36
CA TYR A 70 8.86 19.35 14.79
C TYR A 70 9.93 19.48 13.70
N SER A 71 10.36 18.34 13.16
CA SER A 71 11.21 18.24 11.97
C SER A 71 10.63 17.23 10.98
N ILE A 72 10.76 17.49 9.68
CA ILE A 72 10.47 16.52 8.61
C ILE A 72 11.80 15.97 8.09
N GLU A 73 12.00 14.65 8.12
CA GLU A 73 12.90 13.97 7.18
C GLU A 73 12.05 13.44 6.01
N TRP A 74 12.44 13.70 4.77
CA TRP A 74 11.65 13.27 3.62
C TRP A 74 12.48 12.65 2.49
N LYS A 75 11.91 11.60 1.90
CA LYS A 75 12.55 10.69 0.95
C LYS A 75 11.75 10.69 -0.34
N LEU A 76 12.43 10.92 -1.47
CA LEU A 76 11.87 10.67 -2.79
C LEU A 76 12.39 9.33 -3.30
N LEU A 77 11.47 8.43 -3.58
CA LEU A 77 11.71 7.05 -4.01
C LEU A 77 11.05 6.84 -5.37
N LEU A 78 11.72 6.11 -6.27
CA LEU A 78 11.26 5.84 -7.63
C LEU A 78 11.12 4.33 -7.82
N ASN A 79 9.90 3.86 -8.08
CA ASN A 79 9.61 2.46 -8.35
C ASN A 79 9.89 2.12 -9.82
N LYS A 80 10.76 1.13 -10.04
CA LYS A 80 11.04 0.51 -11.35
C LYS A 80 11.20 -1.01 -11.22
N GLY A 81 10.25 -1.65 -10.54
CA GLY A 81 10.34 -3.06 -10.12
C GLY A 81 11.32 -3.30 -8.96
N ARG A 82 12.19 -2.34 -8.65
CA ARG A 82 12.87 -2.13 -7.37
C ARG A 82 12.78 -0.66 -7.00
N LEU A 83 12.73 -0.38 -5.71
CA LEU A 83 12.56 0.97 -5.17
C LEU A 83 13.92 1.70 -5.10
N LYS A 84 14.10 2.76 -5.89
CA LYS A 84 15.36 3.53 -5.99
C LYS A 84 15.22 4.88 -5.29
N LYS A 85 16.01 5.14 -4.25
CA LYS A 85 16.09 6.46 -3.61
C LYS A 85 16.72 7.51 -4.54
N LEU A 86 16.04 8.65 -4.72
CA LEU A 86 16.50 9.80 -5.49
C LEU A 86 17.02 10.95 -4.59
N THR A 87 16.44 11.11 -3.39
CA THR A 87 16.89 12.09 -2.38
C THR A 87 16.57 11.63 -0.96
N ASN A 88 17.24 12.22 0.03
CA ASN A 88 16.81 12.23 1.44
C ASN A 88 17.22 13.59 2.01
N ASP A 89 16.25 14.40 2.39
CA ASP A 89 16.45 15.78 2.83
C ASP A 89 15.77 15.99 4.19
N THR A 90 16.14 17.05 4.92
CA THR A 90 15.64 17.27 6.30
C THR A 90 15.37 18.74 6.56
N GLU A 91 14.13 19.03 6.95
CA GLU A 91 13.63 20.35 7.33
C GLU A 91 13.47 20.37 8.86
N GLN A 92 14.14 21.29 9.56
CA GLN A 92 14.19 21.33 11.03
C GLN A 92 13.52 22.59 11.59
N ASN A 93 13.03 22.51 12.83
CA ASN A 93 12.43 23.62 13.58
C ASN A 93 11.15 24.19 12.93
N LEU A 94 10.34 23.32 12.32
CA LEU A 94 9.06 23.69 11.74
C LEU A 94 8.04 23.99 12.85
N THR A 95 7.32 25.10 12.70
CA THR A 95 6.23 25.57 13.59
C THR A 95 4.87 25.68 12.88
N LEU A 96 4.90 25.88 11.56
CA LEU A 96 3.76 25.84 10.65
C LEU A 96 3.19 24.42 10.59
N ALA A 97 1.88 24.29 10.50
CA ALA A 97 1.16 23.02 10.37
C ALA A 97 1.62 22.19 9.15
N PRO A 98 1.80 20.86 9.25
CA PRO A 98 2.20 19.98 8.16
C PRO A 98 1.44 20.16 6.85
N GLY A 99 0.11 20.32 6.85
CA GLY A 99 -0.66 20.58 5.63
C GLY A 99 -0.31 21.92 4.99
N ALA A 100 -0.28 22.98 5.81
CA ALA A 100 0.08 24.32 5.35
C ALA A 100 1.55 24.41 4.86
N PHE A 101 2.48 23.65 5.46
CA PHE A 101 3.87 23.54 5.01
C PHE A 101 4.03 22.72 3.72
N TRP A 102 3.19 21.68 3.57
CA TRP A 102 3.12 20.87 2.36
C TRP A 102 2.77 21.73 1.14
N ASP A 103 1.66 22.45 1.19
CA ASP A 103 1.17 23.24 0.05
C ASP A 103 2.08 24.43 -0.29
N GLN A 104 2.62 25.13 0.72
CA GLN A 104 3.49 26.28 0.51
C GLN A 104 4.91 25.90 0.04
N THR A 105 5.48 24.82 0.57
CA THR A 105 6.92 24.55 0.47
C THR A 105 7.24 23.15 -0.05
N LEU A 106 6.80 22.10 0.66
CA LEU A 106 7.33 20.76 0.41
C LEU A 106 6.88 20.18 -0.94
N LYS A 107 5.63 20.44 -1.37
CA LYS A 107 5.09 20.00 -2.66
C LYS A 107 5.89 20.58 -3.85
N SER A 108 6.17 21.89 -3.81
CA SER A 108 6.98 22.56 -4.84
C SER A 108 8.44 22.08 -4.84
N LYS A 109 9.07 21.90 -3.66
CA LYS A 109 10.41 21.28 -3.54
C LYS A 109 10.45 19.87 -4.15
N LEU A 110 9.45 19.04 -3.83
CA LEU A 110 9.31 17.67 -4.31
C LEU A 110 9.21 17.62 -5.84
N GLU A 111 8.30 18.40 -6.43
CA GLU A 111 8.13 18.48 -7.88
C GLU A 111 9.41 18.94 -8.60
N GLN A 112 10.04 20.01 -8.11
CA GLN A 112 11.28 20.53 -8.70
C GLN A 112 12.42 19.51 -8.62
N LEU A 113 12.54 18.78 -7.51
CA LEU A 113 13.55 17.74 -7.35
C LEU A 113 13.25 16.49 -8.19
N LEU A 114 11.99 16.09 -8.34
CA LEU A 114 11.58 15.03 -9.28
C LEU A 114 11.98 15.41 -10.71
N LYS A 115 11.52 16.58 -11.20
CA LYS A 115 11.82 17.16 -12.52
C LYS A 115 13.33 17.39 -12.78
N LYS A 116 14.16 17.44 -11.73
CA LYS A 116 15.63 17.56 -11.78
C LYS A 116 16.37 16.23 -11.70
N LYS A 117 15.78 15.21 -11.05
CA LYS A 117 16.42 13.90 -10.78
C LYS A 117 16.01 12.81 -11.79
N THR A 118 14.98 13.03 -12.61
CA THR A 118 14.51 12.09 -13.63
C THR A 118 14.66 12.63 -15.07
N PRO A 119 14.77 11.75 -16.09
CA PRO A 119 14.73 12.15 -17.51
C PRO A 119 13.43 12.85 -17.91
N ARG A 120 13.56 13.99 -18.61
CA ARG A 120 12.42 14.83 -19.05
C ARG A 120 11.51 14.22 -20.13
N THR A 121 11.89 13.11 -20.75
CA THR A 121 11.10 12.42 -21.79
C THR A 121 10.08 11.43 -21.22
N LYS A 122 10.04 11.27 -19.89
CA LYS A 122 9.18 10.31 -19.19
C LYS A 122 8.35 11.03 -18.14
N SER A 123 7.07 10.69 -18.07
CA SER A 123 6.22 11.18 -16.97
C SER A 123 6.37 10.31 -15.73
N TYR A 124 6.12 10.91 -14.57
CA TYR A 124 6.21 10.26 -13.27
C TYR A 124 5.04 10.74 -12.40
N GLU A 125 4.35 9.80 -11.78
CA GLU A 125 3.22 10.07 -10.89
C GLU A 125 3.52 9.57 -9.48
N PRO A 126 2.94 10.20 -8.43
CA PRO A 126 2.80 9.57 -7.13
C PRO A 126 2.14 8.20 -7.27
N GLU A 127 2.68 7.22 -6.56
CA GLU A 127 2.14 5.86 -6.44
C GLU A 127 1.64 5.65 -5.01
N GLU A 128 2.44 6.06 -4.03
CA GLU A 128 2.19 5.88 -2.61
C GLU A 128 2.94 6.95 -1.80
N THR A 129 2.31 7.48 -0.75
CA THR A 129 2.96 8.35 0.23
C THR A 129 2.81 7.74 1.62
N THR A 130 3.94 7.31 2.21
CA THR A 130 3.97 6.83 3.60
C THR A 130 4.45 7.94 4.54
N ILE A 131 3.72 8.16 5.64
CA ILE A 131 4.06 9.12 6.70
C ILE A 131 4.19 8.37 8.03
N ILE A 132 5.27 8.62 8.75
CA ILE A 132 5.51 8.11 10.11
C ILE A 132 5.74 9.30 11.04
N VAL A 133 4.85 9.51 12.01
CA VAL A 133 5.00 10.53 13.05
C VAL A 133 5.54 9.85 14.30
N SER A 134 6.69 10.33 14.78
CA SER A 134 7.44 9.76 15.90
C SER A 134 7.81 10.85 16.93
N VAL A 135 8.07 10.44 18.16
CA VAL A 135 8.52 11.32 19.24
C VAL A 135 9.75 10.72 19.93
N THR A 136 10.62 11.54 20.50
CA THR A 136 11.81 11.04 21.23
C THR A 136 11.50 10.38 22.59
N ASP A 137 10.22 10.13 22.90
CA ASP A 137 9.85 9.25 24.01
C ASP A 137 9.66 7.81 23.51
N ARG A 138 10.28 6.86 24.22
CA ARG A 138 10.24 5.42 23.86
C ARG A 138 9.01 4.69 24.43
N THR A 139 8.18 5.38 25.20
CA THR A 139 6.92 4.83 25.75
C THR A 139 5.72 5.06 24.82
N GLU A 140 5.79 6.11 24.00
CA GLU A 140 4.83 6.40 22.93
C GLU A 140 5.03 5.47 21.72
N ARG A 141 4.00 5.35 20.88
CA ARG A 141 4.05 4.54 19.64
C ARG A 141 3.97 5.43 18.42
N ASP A 142 4.86 5.20 17.46
CA ASP A 142 4.84 5.91 16.18
C ASP A 142 3.50 5.74 15.45
N LEU A 143 2.92 6.84 14.98
CA LEU A 143 1.79 6.82 14.05
C LEU A 143 2.34 6.54 12.66
N SER A 144 2.09 5.35 12.13
CA SER A 144 2.35 5.02 10.73
C SER A 144 1.06 5.11 9.91
N LYS A 145 1.10 5.84 8.80
CA LYS A 145 0.00 5.99 7.84
C LYS A 145 0.53 5.84 6.42
N ARG A 146 -0.20 5.09 5.61
CA ARG A 146 -0.02 4.99 4.15
C ARG A 146 -1.20 5.71 3.50
N PHE A 147 -0.89 6.57 2.55
CA PHE A 147 -1.83 7.20 1.63
C PHE A 147 -1.47 6.74 0.23
N ASP A 148 -2.45 6.45 -0.61
CA ASP A 148 -2.20 6.17 -2.02
C ASP A 148 -2.08 7.52 -2.77
N GLU A 149 -1.21 7.56 -3.79
CA GLU A 149 -0.91 8.77 -4.56
C GLU A 149 -0.42 9.97 -3.71
N GLN A 150 -1.15 11.10 -3.74
CA GLN A 150 -0.77 12.40 -3.14
C GLN A 150 -1.87 13.05 -2.29
N ASP A 151 -3.02 12.39 -2.10
CA ASP A 151 -4.12 12.89 -1.29
C ASP A 151 -3.89 12.53 0.19
N ILE A 152 -3.23 13.43 0.91
CA ILE A 152 -2.75 13.21 2.27
C ILE A 152 -3.75 13.84 3.24
N GLU A 153 -4.40 13.02 4.07
CA GLU A 153 -5.27 13.48 5.17
C GLU A 153 -4.42 14.10 6.30
N TRP A 154 -3.90 15.32 6.08
CA TRP A 154 -3.02 16.01 7.03
C TRP A 154 -3.64 16.18 8.41
N GLY A 155 -4.96 16.29 8.53
CA GLY A 155 -5.66 16.36 9.82
C GLY A 155 -5.26 15.25 10.79
N VAL A 156 -5.11 14.01 10.31
CA VAL A 156 -4.71 12.86 11.16
C VAL A 156 -3.27 12.98 11.68
N VAL A 157 -2.39 13.62 10.90
CA VAL A 157 -1.01 13.96 11.31
C VAL A 157 -1.02 15.12 12.31
N GLU A 158 -1.85 16.14 12.07
CA GLU A 158 -1.94 17.33 12.91
C GLU A 158 -2.55 17.04 14.28
N ASP A 159 -3.60 16.21 14.34
CA ASP A 159 -4.20 15.77 15.60
C ASP A 159 -3.22 14.94 16.44
N GLN A 160 -2.38 14.11 15.81
CA GLN A 160 -1.34 13.36 16.51
C GLN A 160 -0.24 14.28 17.09
N LEU A 161 0.14 15.34 16.35
CA LEU A 161 1.05 16.37 16.87
C LEU A 161 0.42 17.11 18.06
N ARG A 162 -0.88 17.48 17.97
CA ARG A 162 -1.64 18.14 19.05
C ARG A 162 -1.73 17.25 20.30
N ALA A 163 -2.02 15.95 20.15
CA ALA A 163 -2.05 15.00 21.26
C ALA A 163 -0.69 14.93 22.00
N TRP A 164 0.41 14.91 21.26
CA TRP A 164 1.77 14.91 21.81
C TRP A 164 2.33 16.29 22.17
N SER A 165 1.58 17.39 22.05
CA SER A 165 2.08 18.75 22.32
C SER A 165 2.64 18.89 23.74
N HIS A 166 2.05 18.18 24.70
CA HIS A 166 2.44 18.19 26.10
C HIS A 166 3.86 17.62 26.34
N LEU A 167 4.35 16.75 25.45
CA LEU A 167 5.69 16.14 25.55
C LEU A 167 6.83 17.13 25.23
N LEU A 168 6.55 18.18 24.47
CA LEU A 168 7.52 19.24 24.18
C LEU A 168 7.96 20.00 25.44
N HIS A 169 7.06 20.15 26.43
CA HIS A 169 7.37 20.76 27.73
C HIS A 169 8.37 19.95 28.56
N VAL A 170 8.45 18.63 28.36
CA VAL A 170 9.44 17.75 29.01
C VAL A 170 10.62 17.44 28.08
N GLY A 171 10.92 18.36 27.15
CA GLY A 171 12.12 18.34 26.31
C GLY A 171 12.15 17.29 25.21
N LYS A 172 11.03 16.58 24.96
CA LYS A 172 10.91 15.64 23.84
C LYS A 172 10.82 16.42 22.52
N ARG A 173 11.06 15.73 21.41
CA ARG A 173 11.02 16.31 20.06
C ARG A 173 10.19 15.44 19.14
N LEU A 174 9.41 16.08 18.27
CA LEU A 174 8.53 15.44 17.29
C LEU A 174 9.26 15.37 15.94
N ARG A 175 9.19 14.21 15.28
CA ARG A 175 9.78 13.97 13.96
C ARG A 175 8.75 13.28 13.07
N ILE A 176 8.49 13.90 11.92
CA ILE A 176 7.76 13.28 10.83
C ILE A 176 8.78 12.70 9.85
N GLU A 177 8.58 11.48 9.40
CA GLU A 177 9.29 10.88 8.28
C GLU A 177 8.31 10.65 7.13
N ILE A 178 8.63 11.18 5.95
CA ILE A 178 7.78 11.06 4.76
C ILE A 178 8.53 10.33 3.66
N SER A 179 7.93 9.29 3.09
CA SER A 179 8.43 8.59 1.91
C SER A 179 7.44 8.73 0.76
N PHE A 180 7.78 9.60 -0.20
CA PHE A 180 7.07 9.74 -1.47
C PHE A 180 7.60 8.69 -2.44
N ILE A 181 6.74 7.76 -2.85
CA ILE A 181 7.03 6.76 -3.88
C ILE A 181 6.36 7.22 -5.16
N CYS A 182 7.14 7.36 -6.23
CA CYS A 182 6.65 7.65 -7.56
C CYS A 182 6.87 6.46 -8.50
N LYS A 183 5.89 6.22 -9.38
CA LYS A 183 6.00 5.30 -10.53
C LYS A 183 6.43 6.07 -11.78
N GLU A 184 7.12 5.40 -12.70
CA GLU A 184 7.28 5.91 -14.07
C GLU A 184 6.04 5.53 -14.88
N LEU A 185 5.53 6.45 -15.70
CA LEU A 185 4.50 6.14 -16.68
C LEU A 185 5.12 5.69 -18.01
N ASP A 186 4.49 4.70 -18.65
CA ASP A 186 4.73 4.34 -20.05
C ASP A 186 4.11 5.38 -21.00
N THR A 187 4.64 6.61 -20.98
CA THR A 187 4.29 7.64 -21.95
C THR A 187 4.73 7.23 -23.35
N HIS A 188 3.79 6.81 -24.20
CA HIS A 188 3.99 6.52 -25.63
C HIS A 188 4.49 7.72 -26.48
N GLN A 189 4.85 8.84 -25.85
CA GLN A 189 5.17 10.13 -26.46
C GLN A 189 6.42 10.09 -27.37
N ASP A 190 7.35 9.18 -27.11
CA ASP A 190 8.55 8.93 -27.93
C ASP A 190 8.30 7.96 -29.11
N VAL A 191 7.11 7.34 -29.21
CA VAL A 191 6.76 6.41 -30.30
C VAL A 191 6.18 7.21 -31.48
N PRO A 192 6.90 7.38 -32.61
CA PRO A 192 6.40 8.19 -33.72
C PRO A 192 5.15 7.52 -34.32
N PRO A 193 4.12 8.26 -34.78
CA PRO A 193 2.84 7.69 -35.19
C PRO A 193 2.95 6.50 -36.15
N ARG A 194 3.85 6.57 -37.14
CA ARG A 194 4.18 5.48 -38.07
C ARG A 194 4.50 4.13 -37.40
N ILE A 195 5.03 4.11 -36.17
CA ILE A 195 5.33 2.89 -35.42
C ILE A 195 4.08 2.38 -34.70
N LEU A 196 3.22 3.25 -34.17
CA LEU A 196 1.89 2.86 -33.69
C LEU A 196 1.04 2.30 -34.84
N ASP A 197 1.06 2.95 -36.01
CA ASP A 197 0.41 2.47 -37.23
C ASP A 197 0.95 1.09 -37.65
N LEU A 198 2.27 0.88 -37.60
CA LEU A 198 2.88 -0.43 -37.87
C LEU A 198 2.54 -1.49 -36.82
N ILE A 199 2.41 -1.12 -35.54
CA ILE A 199 1.96 -2.03 -34.47
C ILE A 199 0.51 -2.43 -34.73
N TYR A 200 -0.41 -1.47 -34.87
CA TYR A 200 -1.82 -1.75 -35.14
C TYR A 200 -2.08 -2.42 -36.50
N ALA A 201 -1.24 -2.17 -37.51
CA ALA A 201 -1.29 -2.90 -38.79
C ALA A 201 -0.78 -4.34 -38.61
N LYS A 202 0.32 -4.56 -37.89
CA LYS A 202 0.85 -5.89 -37.59
C LYS A 202 -0.05 -6.69 -36.65
N GLU A 203 -0.78 -6.03 -35.74
CA GLU A 203 -1.84 -6.63 -34.94
C GLU A 203 -3.05 -6.98 -35.79
N ARG A 204 -3.50 -6.10 -36.70
CA ARG A 204 -4.55 -6.42 -37.69
C ARG A 204 -4.13 -7.61 -38.56
N GLU A 205 -2.93 -7.61 -39.12
CA GLU A 205 -2.39 -8.76 -39.86
C GLU A 205 -2.30 -10.03 -39.00
N SER A 206 -1.93 -9.92 -37.72
CA SER A 206 -1.79 -11.08 -36.83
C SER A 206 -3.15 -11.61 -36.38
N ALA A 207 -4.13 -10.72 -36.16
CA ALA A 207 -5.52 -11.06 -35.89
C ALA A 207 -6.18 -11.64 -37.15
N GLU A 208 -5.85 -11.15 -38.35
CA GLU A 208 -6.37 -11.69 -39.60
C GLU A 208 -5.66 -13.00 -40.00
N ARG A 209 -4.37 -13.18 -39.71
CA ARG A 209 -3.68 -14.49 -39.81
C ARG A 209 -4.21 -15.48 -38.78
N LYS A 210 -4.56 -15.05 -37.56
CA LYS A 210 -5.26 -15.88 -36.56
C LYS A 210 -6.69 -16.22 -37.00
N ARG A 211 -7.44 -15.26 -37.58
CA ARG A 211 -8.75 -15.50 -38.18
C ARG A 211 -8.64 -16.45 -39.35
N LYS A 212 -7.79 -16.19 -40.34
CA LYS A 212 -7.55 -17.08 -41.50
C LYS A 212 -7.05 -18.46 -41.10
N ARG A 213 -6.25 -18.60 -40.03
CA ARG A 213 -5.94 -19.93 -39.44
C ARG A 213 -7.18 -20.60 -38.87
N LYS A 214 -7.95 -19.92 -38.01
CA LYS A 214 -9.21 -20.45 -37.47
C LYS A 214 -10.26 -20.72 -38.55
N THR A 215 -10.25 -19.96 -39.66
CA THR A 215 -11.11 -20.17 -40.83
C THR A 215 -10.63 -21.38 -41.64
N SER A 216 -9.32 -21.54 -41.86
CA SER A 216 -8.76 -22.72 -42.54
C SER A 216 -8.86 -23.99 -41.69
N ASP A 217 -8.87 -23.88 -40.35
CA ASP A 217 -9.26 -24.98 -39.46
C ASP A 217 -10.73 -25.36 -39.73
N SER A 218 -11.65 -24.38 -39.69
CA SER A 218 -13.09 -24.62 -39.91
C SER A 218 -13.48 -25.01 -41.34
N GLU A 219 -12.70 -24.66 -42.36
CA GLU A 219 -12.91 -25.08 -43.75
C GLU A 219 -12.52 -26.56 -44.00
N GLY A 220 -11.90 -27.22 -43.01
CA GLY A 220 -11.60 -28.66 -43.04
C GLY A 220 -12.56 -29.55 -42.23
N GLU A 221 -13.46 -28.98 -41.42
CA GLU A 221 -14.26 -29.76 -40.46
C GLU A 221 -15.46 -30.48 -41.08
N ARG A 222 -15.20 -31.61 -41.76
CA ARG A 222 -16.16 -32.74 -41.67
C ARG A 222 -16.17 -33.25 -40.22
N PRO A 223 -17.34 -33.39 -39.57
CA PRO A 223 -17.44 -34.02 -38.25
C PRO A 223 -16.83 -35.42 -38.27
N ILE A 224 -16.19 -35.85 -37.18
CA ILE A 224 -15.59 -37.20 -37.12
C ILE A 224 -16.67 -38.28 -37.00
N GLU A 225 -16.78 -39.14 -38.02
CA GLU A 225 -17.72 -40.25 -38.06
C GLU A 225 -17.17 -41.46 -37.31
N VAL A 226 -17.21 -41.40 -35.97
CA VAL A 226 -16.89 -42.57 -35.13
C VAL A 226 -17.96 -43.64 -35.35
N ILE A 227 -17.62 -44.66 -36.15
CA ILE A 227 -18.48 -45.78 -36.58
C ILE A 227 -18.80 -46.73 -35.41
N ASN A 228 -17.83 -46.99 -34.52
CA ASN A 228 -18.04 -47.90 -33.40
C ASN A 228 -18.98 -47.29 -32.33
N PRO A 229 -19.78 -48.11 -31.62
CA PRO A 229 -20.56 -47.67 -30.46
C PRO A 229 -19.71 -46.91 -29.43
N ARG A 230 -20.29 -45.87 -28.80
CA ARG A 230 -19.58 -44.94 -27.88
C ARG A 230 -18.82 -45.65 -26.75
N ASP A 231 -19.39 -46.73 -26.24
CA ASP A 231 -18.84 -47.61 -25.20
C ASP A 231 -17.67 -48.49 -25.67
N LYS A 232 -17.54 -48.71 -26.99
CA LYS A 232 -16.54 -49.63 -27.58
C LYS A 232 -15.45 -48.91 -28.37
N ALA A 233 -15.75 -47.71 -28.89
CA ALA A 233 -14.82 -46.92 -29.69
C ALA A 233 -13.48 -46.66 -28.97
N PRO A 234 -13.42 -46.27 -27.68
CA PRO A 234 -12.14 -46.12 -26.97
C PRO A 234 -11.30 -47.40 -26.96
N GLY A 235 -11.93 -48.57 -26.75
CA GLY A 235 -11.27 -49.86 -26.74
C GLY A 235 -10.70 -50.28 -28.11
N VAL A 236 -11.39 -49.95 -29.20
CA VAL A 236 -10.89 -50.20 -30.58
C VAL A 236 -9.74 -49.26 -30.92
N TYR A 237 -9.88 -47.97 -30.61
CA TYR A 237 -8.83 -46.97 -30.77
C TYR A 237 -7.55 -47.30 -29.98
N CYS A 238 -7.70 -47.81 -28.76
CA CYS A 238 -6.58 -48.30 -27.95
C CYS A 238 -5.87 -49.51 -28.59
N GLN A 239 -6.60 -50.39 -29.28
CA GLN A 239 -6.01 -51.52 -30.01
C GLN A 239 -5.22 -51.05 -31.23
N TRP A 240 -5.76 -50.09 -31.99
CA TRP A 240 -5.08 -49.46 -33.13
C TRP A 240 -3.77 -48.76 -32.73
N HIS A 241 -3.77 -48.00 -31.63
CA HIS A 241 -2.55 -47.44 -31.02
C HIS A 241 -1.56 -48.53 -30.60
N CYS A 242 -2.04 -49.59 -29.93
CA CYS A 242 -1.18 -50.69 -29.50
C CYS A 242 -0.60 -51.50 -30.68
N ALA A 243 -1.28 -51.58 -31.82
CA ALA A 243 -0.81 -52.34 -32.98
C ALA A 243 0.47 -51.72 -33.59
N GLN A 244 0.49 -50.40 -33.73
CA GLN A 244 1.56 -49.64 -34.39
C GLN A 244 2.86 -49.54 -33.58
N ILE A 245 2.80 -49.67 -32.24
CA ILE A 245 3.93 -49.33 -31.36
C ILE A 245 4.51 -50.58 -30.70
N ASN A 246 5.81 -50.81 -30.86
CA ASN A 246 6.50 -51.96 -30.27
C ASN A 246 6.91 -51.78 -28.80
N ASP A 247 7.04 -50.54 -28.30
CA ASP A 247 7.48 -50.28 -26.92
C ASP A 247 6.38 -50.65 -25.89
N PRO A 248 6.71 -51.46 -24.85
CA PRO A 248 5.72 -51.91 -23.88
C PRO A 248 5.22 -50.81 -22.93
N ASN A 249 6.02 -49.78 -22.67
CA ASN A 249 5.65 -48.64 -21.81
C ASN A 249 4.65 -47.73 -22.53
N TRP A 250 4.84 -47.51 -23.84
CA TRP A 250 3.88 -46.79 -24.66
C TRP A 250 2.56 -47.58 -24.78
N ARG A 251 2.62 -48.88 -25.07
CA ARG A 251 1.45 -49.77 -25.05
C ARG A 251 0.71 -49.76 -23.71
N ALA A 252 1.42 -49.75 -22.59
CA ALA A 252 0.83 -49.63 -21.26
C ALA A 252 0.15 -48.26 -21.05
N GLY A 253 0.80 -47.16 -21.45
CA GLY A 253 0.25 -45.82 -21.32
C GLY A 253 -1.02 -45.58 -22.13
N PHE A 254 -1.13 -46.13 -23.36
CA PHE A 254 -2.38 -46.03 -24.14
C PHE A 254 -3.53 -46.85 -23.55
N ARG A 255 -3.24 -48.01 -22.94
CA ARG A 255 -4.25 -48.80 -22.21
C ARG A 255 -4.76 -48.06 -20.98
N GLU A 256 -3.87 -47.39 -20.25
CA GLU A 256 -4.24 -46.60 -19.08
C GLU A 256 -5.00 -45.32 -19.48
N ALA A 257 -4.60 -44.63 -20.54
CA ALA A 257 -5.35 -43.52 -21.11
C ALA A 257 -6.76 -43.96 -21.52
N CYS A 258 -6.89 -45.08 -22.24
CA CYS A 258 -8.18 -45.66 -22.60
C CYS A 258 -9.03 -46.05 -21.38
N ARG A 259 -8.41 -46.62 -20.32
CA ARG A 259 -9.11 -46.93 -19.06
C ARG A 259 -9.68 -45.66 -18.45
N ILE A 260 -8.87 -44.60 -18.33
CA ILE A 260 -9.31 -43.29 -17.83
C ILE A 260 -10.49 -42.76 -18.66
N THR A 261 -10.39 -42.78 -19.99
CA THR A 261 -11.48 -42.35 -20.90
C THR A 261 -12.80 -43.06 -20.61
N MET A 262 -12.77 -44.38 -20.46
CA MET A 262 -13.96 -45.21 -20.19
C MET A 262 -14.49 -45.02 -18.76
N ASP A 263 -13.61 -45.00 -17.75
CA ASP A 263 -13.98 -44.84 -16.34
C ASP A 263 -14.59 -43.45 -16.05
N THR A 264 -14.23 -42.42 -16.82
CA THR A 264 -14.87 -41.09 -16.76
C THR A 264 -16.04 -40.93 -17.75
N CYS A 265 -16.48 -42.01 -18.41
CA CYS A 265 -17.57 -42.03 -19.40
C CYS A 265 -17.42 -41.02 -20.56
N LEU A 266 -16.18 -40.71 -20.97
CA LEU A 266 -15.91 -39.91 -22.15
C LEU A 266 -15.97 -40.81 -23.39
N ASP A 267 -16.68 -40.37 -24.43
CA ASP A 267 -16.53 -40.98 -25.77
C ASP A 267 -15.51 -40.19 -26.61
N LEU A 268 -15.01 -40.82 -27.68
CA LEU A 268 -13.96 -40.23 -28.51
C LEU A 268 -14.39 -38.94 -29.24
N ARG A 269 -15.69 -38.62 -29.31
CA ARG A 269 -16.16 -37.35 -29.89
C ARG A 269 -15.96 -36.20 -28.90
N HIS A 270 -16.16 -36.43 -27.60
CA HIS A 270 -15.80 -35.46 -26.55
C HIS A 270 -14.29 -35.30 -26.46
N VAL A 271 -13.53 -36.40 -26.41
CA VAL A 271 -12.05 -36.33 -26.34
C VAL A 271 -11.46 -35.59 -27.54
N TYR A 272 -12.00 -35.79 -28.74
CA TYR A 272 -11.58 -35.07 -29.94
C TYR A 272 -11.99 -33.59 -29.94
N ALA A 273 -13.18 -33.24 -29.44
CA ALA A 273 -13.65 -31.86 -29.38
C ALA A 273 -12.92 -31.03 -28.32
N ASP A 274 -12.65 -31.61 -27.15
CA ASP A 274 -12.03 -30.91 -26.02
C ASP A 274 -10.51 -30.77 -26.16
N GLN A 275 -9.85 -31.67 -26.91
CA GLN A 275 -8.38 -31.75 -27.08
C GLN A 275 -7.60 -31.67 -25.76
N ASN A 276 -8.19 -32.14 -24.66
CA ASN A 276 -7.70 -31.90 -23.31
C ASN A 276 -6.55 -32.85 -22.93
N VAL A 277 -5.34 -32.50 -23.38
CA VAL A 277 -4.09 -33.20 -23.04
C VAL A 277 -3.84 -33.20 -21.53
N ASP A 278 -4.10 -32.08 -20.87
CA ASP A 278 -3.74 -31.87 -19.46
C ASP A 278 -4.57 -32.73 -18.50
N PHE A 279 -5.81 -33.08 -18.86
CA PHE A 279 -6.63 -34.06 -18.15
C PHE A 279 -5.92 -35.42 -18.02
N TYR A 280 -5.36 -35.96 -19.10
CA TYR A 280 -4.62 -37.22 -19.06
C TYR A 280 -3.28 -37.08 -18.30
N VAL A 281 -2.60 -35.94 -18.43
CA VAL A 281 -1.33 -35.67 -17.71
C VAL A 281 -1.55 -35.56 -16.20
N ALA A 282 -2.66 -34.96 -15.75
CA ALA A 282 -3.05 -34.90 -14.34
C ALA A 282 -3.32 -36.29 -13.74
N GLN A 283 -3.79 -37.24 -14.56
CA GLN A 283 -3.95 -38.66 -14.19
C GLN A 283 -2.65 -39.48 -14.33
N GLY A 284 -1.50 -38.84 -14.56
CA GLY A 284 -0.19 -39.48 -14.62
C GLY A 284 0.24 -40.01 -15.99
N ILE A 285 -0.55 -39.82 -17.06
CA ILE A 285 -0.15 -40.20 -18.42
C ILE A 285 0.99 -39.30 -18.90
N LYS A 286 2.04 -39.90 -19.47
CA LYS A 286 3.17 -39.14 -20.03
C LYS A 286 2.72 -38.23 -21.17
N ILE A 287 3.13 -36.97 -21.16
CA ILE A 287 2.72 -35.90 -22.10
C ILE A 287 2.71 -36.30 -23.59
N GLY A 288 3.65 -37.12 -24.06
CA GLY A 288 3.65 -37.61 -25.45
C GLY A 288 2.47 -38.55 -25.76
N ILE A 289 2.18 -39.48 -24.85
CA ILE A 289 1.07 -40.44 -24.97
C ILE A 289 -0.27 -39.69 -24.83
N ALA A 290 -0.36 -38.72 -23.90
CA ALA A 290 -1.53 -37.87 -23.74
C ALA A 290 -1.86 -37.06 -25.02
N ARG A 291 -0.85 -36.53 -25.70
CA ARG A 291 -1.03 -35.82 -26.99
C ARG A 291 -1.55 -36.74 -28.10
N SER A 292 -0.92 -37.90 -28.30
CA SER A 292 -1.40 -38.88 -29.28
C SER A 292 -2.81 -39.39 -28.96
N SER A 293 -3.16 -39.54 -27.68
CA SER A 293 -4.49 -40.03 -27.25
C SER A 293 -5.64 -39.06 -27.57
N VAL A 294 -5.37 -37.78 -27.81
CA VAL A 294 -6.39 -36.79 -28.21
C VAL A 294 -6.28 -36.36 -29.69
N GLY A 295 -5.05 -36.30 -30.22
CA GLY A 295 -4.79 -35.84 -31.59
C GLY A 295 -5.09 -36.88 -32.65
N ASP A 296 -4.72 -38.14 -32.40
CA ASP A 296 -4.69 -39.17 -33.45
C ASP A 296 -6.09 -39.79 -33.71
N ILE A 297 -7.13 -39.31 -33.02
CA ILE A 297 -8.52 -39.80 -33.12
C ILE A 297 -9.08 -39.62 -34.54
N ARG A 298 -8.79 -38.49 -35.21
CA ARG A 298 -9.25 -38.28 -36.60
C ARG A 298 -8.58 -39.28 -37.55
N SER A 299 -7.26 -39.46 -37.45
CA SER A 299 -6.54 -40.42 -38.30
C SER A 299 -7.05 -41.85 -38.14
N TRP A 300 -7.38 -42.26 -36.92
CA TRP A 300 -8.04 -43.54 -36.67
C TRP A 300 -9.45 -43.62 -37.27
N ALA A 301 -10.27 -42.58 -37.13
CA ALA A 301 -11.61 -42.56 -37.69
C ALA A 301 -11.58 -42.62 -39.23
N ASP A 302 -10.73 -41.80 -39.86
CA ASP A 302 -10.53 -41.75 -41.31
C ASP A 302 -9.97 -43.09 -41.86
N GLU A 303 -9.19 -43.85 -41.08
CA GLU A 303 -8.70 -45.20 -41.44
C GLU A 303 -9.80 -46.27 -41.33
N VAL A 304 -10.63 -46.20 -40.28
CA VAL A 304 -11.74 -47.16 -40.05
C VAL A 304 -12.94 -46.91 -40.98
N GLU A 305 -13.09 -45.73 -41.57
CA GLU A 305 -14.10 -45.45 -42.63
C GLU A 305 -13.81 -46.22 -43.94
N VAL A 306 -12.58 -46.73 -44.13
CA VAL A 306 -12.10 -47.33 -45.40
C VAL A 306 -12.06 -48.88 -45.37
N LEU A 307 -12.51 -49.51 -44.27
CA LEU A 307 -12.41 -50.96 -44.00
C LEU A 307 -13.76 -51.70 -43.95
#